data_AF-A0A061D8F2-F1
#
_entry.id   AF-A0A061D8F2-F1
#
_cell.length_a   1.000
_cell.length_b   1.000
_cell.length_c   1.000
_cell.angle_alpha   90.00
_cell.angle_beta   90.00
_cell.angle_gamma   90.00
#
_symmetry.space_group_name_H-M   'P 1'
#
loop_
_entity.id
_entity.type
_entity.pdbx_description
1 polymer ?
#
loop_
_entity_poly.entity_id
_entity_poly.type
_entity_poly.pdbx_seq_one_letter_code
_entity_poly.pdbx_strand_id
1 'polypeptide(L)'
;MFLAAPFLVLATLLGLNYGSVLAYDPEYALDQTELSGEFSVRVLKPGIDGSRSVASGDRVKALLRTFSPSVPKHITGFAEQIFEVGKHPVVPLNNAIANMRLDEIRRVGIPFGEYGKIFYEVHVVSIA
;
A
#
# COMPACT_ATOMS: atom_id res chain seq x y z
N MET A 1 7.37 -2.89 -60.44
CA MET A 1 7.71 -1.45 -60.32
C MET A 1 6.54 -0.75 -59.62
N PHE A 2 6.79 0.29 -58.82
CA PHE A 2 5.81 0.90 -57.91
C PHE A 2 4.61 1.57 -58.60
N LEU A 3 3.47 1.62 -57.90
CA LEU A 3 2.55 2.76 -57.68
C LEU A 3 1.33 2.20 -56.90
N ALA A 4 1.31 2.29 -55.57
CA ALA A 4 0.89 3.45 -54.76
C ALA A 4 -0.64 3.57 -54.62
N ALA A 5 -1.17 3.06 -53.49
CA ALA A 5 -2.48 3.41 -52.94
C ALA A 5 -2.27 3.83 -51.46
N PRO A 6 -2.92 4.90 -50.97
CA PRO A 6 -2.56 5.50 -49.69
C PRO A 6 -3.27 4.78 -48.53
N PHE A 7 -2.66 3.73 -47.99
CA PHE A 7 -3.02 3.28 -46.65
C PHE A 7 -2.45 4.27 -45.63
N LEU A 8 -3.31 5.25 -45.32
CA LEU A 8 -3.18 6.20 -44.23
C LEU A 8 -3.25 5.44 -42.89
N VAL A 9 -2.21 4.67 -42.55
CA VAL A 9 -2.04 4.13 -41.20
C VAL A 9 -1.63 5.30 -40.31
N LEU A 10 -2.67 6.00 -39.88
CA LEU A 10 -2.65 7.03 -38.87
C LEU A 10 -1.88 6.49 -37.66
N ALA A 11 -0.66 7.01 -37.45
CA ALA A 11 0.13 6.76 -36.26
C ALA A 11 -0.44 7.54 -35.06
N THR A 12 -1.73 7.37 -34.81
CA THR A 12 -2.38 7.81 -33.58
C THR A 12 -1.82 7.02 -32.43
N LEU A 13 -0.95 7.69 -31.68
CA LEU A 13 -1.07 7.78 -30.22
C LEU A 13 -1.12 6.47 -29.42
N LEU A 14 -0.59 5.37 -29.95
CA LEU A 14 -0.06 4.29 -29.12
C LEU A 14 1.27 4.74 -28.51
N GLY A 15 1.17 5.76 -27.67
CA GLY A 15 2.17 6.12 -26.68
C GLY A 15 2.27 4.97 -25.69
N LEU A 16 3.11 3.99 -26.04
CA LEU A 16 3.54 2.91 -25.16
C LEU A 16 4.36 3.52 -24.01
N ASN A 17 3.64 4.09 -23.03
CA ASN A 17 4.16 4.57 -21.76
C ASN A 17 4.57 3.39 -20.86
N TYR A 18 5.54 2.60 -21.33
CA TYR A 18 6.33 1.70 -20.48
C TYR A 18 7.30 2.55 -19.66
N GLY A 19 6.79 3.30 -18.67
CA GLY A 19 7.60 4.33 -18.03
C GLY A 19 6.97 5.14 -16.91
N SER A 20 6.08 4.57 -16.09
CA SER A 20 5.76 5.15 -14.79
C SER A 20 5.21 4.10 -13.81
N VAL A 21 6.12 3.48 -13.06
CA VAL A 21 5.77 2.93 -11.74
C VAL A 21 5.28 4.11 -10.91
N LEU A 22 3.97 4.13 -10.62
CA LEU A 22 3.29 5.31 -10.06
C LEU A 22 3.92 5.71 -8.72
N ALA A 23 4.25 7.00 -8.59
CA ALA A 23 4.85 7.55 -7.38
C ALA A 23 3.86 7.55 -6.21
N TYR A 24 4.35 7.18 -5.03
CA TYR A 24 3.61 7.16 -3.78
C TYR A 24 3.71 8.51 -3.07
N ASP A 25 2.58 9.12 -2.68
CA ASP A 25 2.54 10.30 -1.81
C ASP A 25 1.22 10.44 -1.02
N PRO A 26 1.19 10.12 0.30
CA PRO A 26 0.03 10.37 1.15
C PRO A 26 0.31 11.07 2.50
N GLU A 27 -0.32 12.24 2.71
CA GLU A 27 -0.63 12.82 4.03
C GLU A 27 -1.85 13.78 3.97
N TYR A 28 -3.10 13.39 4.23
CA TYR A 28 -3.70 12.05 4.19
C TYR A 28 -5.08 12.16 3.52
N ALA A 29 -5.24 11.68 2.28
CA ALA A 29 -6.57 11.50 1.70
C ALA A 29 -7.20 10.21 2.26
N LEU A 30 -8.09 10.36 3.23
CA LEU A 30 -8.96 9.29 3.75
C LEU A 30 -10.32 9.37 3.06
N ASP A 31 -10.82 8.26 2.54
CA ASP A 31 -12.21 8.19 2.06
C ASP A 31 -13.21 7.82 3.17
N GLN A 32 -14.51 7.97 2.90
CA GLN A 32 -15.56 7.68 3.87
C GLN A 32 -15.63 6.20 4.27
N THR A 33 -15.13 5.27 3.45
CA THR A 33 -15.08 3.83 3.80
C THR A 33 -13.94 3.55 4.78
N GLU A 34 -12.80 4.24 4.60
CA GLU A 34 -11.68 4.21 5.54
C GLU A 34 -12.06 4.79 6.91
N LEU A 35 -12.96 5.78 6.95
CA LEU A 35 -13.45 6.40 8.19
C LEU A 35 -14.59 5.63 8.88
N SER A 36 -15.60 5.16 8.15
CA SER A 36 -16.89 4.71 8.72
C SER A 36 -16.97 3.25 9.20
N GLY A 37 -16.19 2.32 8.63
CA GLY A 37 -16.18 0.93 9.11
C GLY A 37 -15.45 0.79 10.46
N GLU A 38 -15.53 -0.36 11.15
CA GLU A 38 -14.67 -0.59 12.33
C GLU A 38 -13.21 -0.78 11.91
N PHE A 39 -12.97 -1.68 10.95
CA PHE A 39 -11.66 -2.01 10.38
C PHE A 39 -11.65 -1.68 8.88
N SER A 40 -10.52 -1.17 8.37
CA SER A 40 -10.36 -0.86 6.94
C SER A 40 -8.97 -1.25 6.42
N VAL A 41 -8.89 -1.73 5.18
CA VAL A 41 -7.64 -2.05 4.48
C VAL A 41 -7.69 -1.48 3.07
N ARG A 42 -6.63 -0.75 2.69
CA ARG A 42 -6.51 -0.13 1.36
C ARG A 42 -5.09 -0.31 0.84
N VAL A 43 -4.94 -0.89 -0.35
CA VAL A 43 -3.64 -0.91 -1.05
C VAL A 43 -3.43 0.47 -1.67
N LEU A 44 -2.37 1.17 -1.25
CA LEU A 44 -1.99 2.49 -1.76
C LEU A 44 -1.02 2.37 -2.94
N LYS A 45 -0.14 1.37 -2.90
CA LYS A 45 0.79 1.00 -3.96
C LYS A 45 0.85 -0.53 -4.03
N PRO A 46 0.58 -1.19 -5.18
CA PRO A 46 0.76 -2.63 -5.31
C PRO A 46 2.25 -2.98 -5.21
N GLY A 47 2.55 -4.15 -4.65
CA GLY A 47 3.92 -4.66 -4.63
C GLY A 47 4.38 -5.19 -5.99
N ILE A 48 5.66 -5.54 -6.08
CA ILE A 48 6.31 -6.02 -7.30
C ILE A 48 5.65 -7.31 -7.78
N ASP A 49 5.20 -7.31 -9.04
CA ASP A 49 4.64 -8.50 -9.71
C ASP A 49 5.67 -9.64 -9.74
N GLY A 50 5.19 -10.87 -9.53
CA GLY A 50 6.04 -12.06 -9.47
C GLY A 50 6.89 -12.21 -8.19
N SER A 51 6.99 -11.19 -7.32
CA SER A 51 7.62 -11.34 -6.00
C SER A 51 6.88 -12.36 -5.13
N ARG A 52 7.53 -12.92 -4.09
CA ARG A 52 6.81 -13.73 -3.10
C ARG A 52 5.86 -12.86 -2.29
N SER A 53 4.73 -13.44 -1.90
CA SER A 53 3.83 -12.85 -0.91
C SER A 53 4.29 -13.17 0.52
N VAL A 54 3.96 -12.28 1.45
CA VAL A 54 4.13 -12.49 2.90
C VAL A 54 3.20 -13.59 3.39
N ALA A 55 3.77 -14.57 4.10
CA ALA A 55 3.08 -15.67 4.78
C ALA A 55 3.20 -15.54 6.31
N SER A 56 2.40 -16.33 7.04
CA SER A 56 2.53 -16.44 8.50
C SER A 56 3.85 -17.13 8.85
N GLY A 57 4.56 -16.61 9.86
CA GLY A 57 5.90 -17.07 10.25
C GLY A 57 7.07 -16.42 9.49
N ASP A 58 6.80 -15.69 8.39
CA ASP A 58 7.83 -14.90 7.70
C ASP A 58 8.40 -13.81 8.61
N ARG A 59 9.70 -13.51 8.46
CA ARG A 59 10.32 -12.35 9.07
C ARG A 59 10.29 -11.18 8.09
N VAL A 60 9.42 -10.22 8.37
CA VAL A 60 9.22 -9.04 7.51
C VAL A 60 9.98 -7.85 8.08
N LYS A 61 10.68 -7.12 7.20
CA LYS A 61 11.15 -5.76 7.45
C LYS A 61 10.17 -4.80 6.78
N ALA A 62 9.62 -3.85 7.54
CA ALA A 62 8.69 -2.86 7.04
C ALA A 62 8.97 -1.46 7.58
N LEU A 63 8.62 -0.45 6.77
CA LEU A 63 8.47 0.93 7.25
C LEU A 63 6.99 1.14 7.59
N LEU A 64 6.71 1.56 8.82
CA LEU A 64 5.36 1.85 9.30
C LEU A 64 5.22 3.36 9.53
N ARG A 65 4.23 3.98 8.87
CA ARG A 65 3.72 5.31 9.23
C ARG A 65 2.45 5.14 10.05
N THR A 66 2.44 5.60 11.29
CA THR A 66 1.28 5.53 12.19
C THR A 66 0.65 6.91 12.34
N PHE A 67 -0.68 7.01 12.21
CA PHE A 67 -1.41 8.27 12.40
C PHE A 67 -2.86 8.14 12.87
N SER A 68 -3.44 9.24 13.34
CA SER A 68 -4.89 9.35 13.61
C SER A 68 -5.39 10.76 13.28
N PRO A 69 -6.51 10.90 12.53
CA PRO A 69 -7.15 12.20 12.31
C PRO A 69 -7.99 12.66 13.51
N SER A 70 -8.27 11.77 14.46
CA SER A 70 -9.22 11.97 15.56
C SER A 70 -8.56 12.37 16.89
N VAL A 71 -7.23 12.29 16.98
CA VAL A 71 -6.47 12.70 18.17
C VAL A 71 -6.00 14.16 17.99
N PRO A 72 -6.26 15.08 18.95
CA PRO A 72 -5.92 16.51 18.82
C PRO A 72 -4.42 16.83 18.67
N LYS A 73 -3.56 15.88 19.05
CA LYS A 73 -2.15 15.86 18.64
C LYS A 73 -2.06 15.00 17.40
N HIS A 74 -1.53 15.54 16.31
CA HIS A 74 -1.07 14.74 15.18
C HIS A 74 0.01 13.77 15.68
N ILE A 75 -0.42 12.57 16.07
CA ILE A 75 0.47 11.42 16.19
C ILE A 75 0.82 11.10 14.75
N THR A 76 2.00 11.51 14.29
CA THR A 76 2.56 11.07 13.01
C THR A 76 3.96 10.55 13.31
N GLY A 77 4.15 9.24 13.09
CA GLY A 77 5.40 8.57 13.44
C GLY A 77 5.78 7.59 12.36
N PHE A 78 7.02 7.71 11.87
CA PHE A 78 7.65 6.73 11.00
C PHE A 78 8.56 5.83 11.84
N ALA A 79 8.43 4.52 11.68
CA ALA A 79 9.28 3.53 12.33
C ALA A 79 9.67 2.42 11.35
N GLU A 80 10.95 2.15 11.23
CA GLU A 80 11.42 0.89 10.65
C GLU A 80 11.24 -0.22 11.70
N GLN A 81 10.62 -1.33 11.32
CA GLN A 81 10.39 -2.47 12.21
C GLN A 81 10.73 -3.79 11.51
N ILE A 82 11.22 -4.74 12.30
CA ILE A 82 11.45 -6.12 11.89
C ILE A 82 10.71 -7.03 12.86
N PHE A 83 9.76 -7.81 12.36
CA PHE A 83 8.90 -8.68 13.17
C PHE A 83 8.57 -9.98 12.42
N GLU A 84 8.08 -10.96 13.18
CA GLU A 84 7.53 -12.20 12.63
C GLU A 84 6.02 -12.04 12.40
N VAL A 85 5.55 -12.36 11.20
CA VAL A 85 4.14 -12.23 10.82
C VAL A 85 3.31 -13.28 11.55
N GLY A 86 2.26 -12.83 12.24
CA GLY A 86 1.51 -13.66 13.20
C GLY A 86 1.86 -13.37 14.67
N LYS A 87 2.96 -12.64 14.94
CA LYS A 87 3.42 -12.30 16.30
C LYS A 87 3.55 -10.78 16.56
N HIS A 88 3.08 -9.94 15.64
CA HIS A 88 3.08 -8.49 15.82
C HIS A 88 2.13 -8.07 16.96
N PRO A 89 2.52 -7.16 17.89
CA PRO A 89 1.73 -6.82 19.09
C PRO A 89 0.42 -6.09 18.77
N VAL A 90 0.37 -5.31 17.69
CA VAL A 90 -0.89 -4.79 17.13
C VAL A 90 -1.55 -5.93 16.36
N VAL A 91 -2.38 -6.73 17.04
CA VAL A 91 -2.91 -8.01 16.54
C VAL A 91 -3.55 -7.93 15.14
N PRO A 92 -4.37 -6.92 14.79
CA PRO A 92 -4.98 -6.84 13.46
C PRO A 92 -3.97 -6.68 12.31
N LEU A 93 -2.78 -6.14 12.57
CA LEU A 93 -1.73 -6.02 11.54
C LEU A 93 -1.20 -7.38 11.07
N ASN A 94 -1.26 -8.42 11.90
CA ASN A 94 -0.82 -9.77 11.46
C ASN A 94 -1.62 -10.27 10.24
N ASN A 95 -2.94 -10.09 10.29
CA ASN A 95 -3.83 -10.46 9.17
C ASN A 95 -3.75 -9.43 8.03
N ALA A 96 -3.61 -8.15 8.37
CA ALA A 96 -3.58 -7.09 7.37
C ALA A 96 -2.28 -7.06 6.53
N ILE A 97 -1.17 -7.59 7.06
CA ILE A 97 0.14 -7.68 6.38
C ILE A 97 0.28 -9.02 5.62
N ALA A 98 -0.50 -10.04 5.97
CA ALA A 98 -0.56 -11.28 5.21
C ALA A 98 -0.91 -11.03 3.73
N ASN A 99 -0.30 -11.82 2.85
CA ASN A 99 -0.39 -11.69 1.39
C ASN A 99 0.10 -10.36 0.80
N MET A 100 0.75 -9.47 1.58
CA MET A 100 1.47 -8.33 0.99
C MET A 100 2.62 -8.80 0.10
N ARG A 101 2.95 -8.04 -0.92
CA ARG A 101 4.13 -8.27 -1.79
C ARG A 101 5.28 -7.35 -1.44
N LEU A 102 6.48 -7.67 -1.92
CA LEU A 102 7.65 -6.80 -1.79
C LEU A 102 7.34 -5.43 -2.40
N ASP A 103 7.72 -4.34 -1.73
CA ASP A 103 7.49 -2.95 -2.13
C ASP A 103 6.01 -2.51 -2.19
N GLU A 104 5.08 -3.36 -1.71
CA GLU A 104 3.67 -2.98 -1.52
C GLU A 104 3.55 -1.97 -0.37
N ILE A 105 2.68 -0.97 -0.54
CA ILE A 105 2.27 -0.08 0.53
C ILE A 105 0.76 -0.19 0.76
N ARG A 106 0.39 -0.58 1.98
CA ARG A 106 -0.99 -0.88 2.39
C ARG A 106 -1.34 -0.09 3.64
N ARG A 107 -2.44 0.67 3.60
CA ARG A 107 -3.00 1.36 4.76
C ARG A 107 -4.00 0.45 5.48
N VAL A 108 -3.93 0.43 6.81
CA VAL A 108 -4.79 -0.35 7.68
C VAL A 108 -5.38 0.57 8.75
N GLY A 109 -6.69 0.79 8.74
CA GLY A 109 -7.42 1.52 9.78
C GLY A 109 -7.93 0.56 10.85
N ILE A 110 -7.57 0.81 12.10
CA ILE A 110 -7.90 0.00 13.28
C ILE A 110 -8.67 0.89 14.26
N PRO A 111 -9.79 0.42 14.85
CA PRO A 111 -10.56 1.21 15.80
C PRO A 111 -9.78 1.35 17.12
N PHE A 112 -9.82 2.54 17.72
CA PHE A 112 -9.05 2.89 18.91
C PHE A 112 -9.96 3.48 20.00
N GLY A 113 -10.71 2.59 20.66
CA GLY A 113 -11.69 2.96 21.68
C GLY A 113 -12.73 3.95 21.13
N GLU A 114 -13.12 4.92 21.97
CA GLU A 114 -14.04 5.99 21.60
C GLU A 114 -13.37 7.11 20.77
N TYR A 115 -12.04 7.06 20.58
CA TYR A 115 -11.26 8.09 19.91
C TYR A 115 -11.17 7.93 18.39
N GLY A 116 -12.07 7.14 17.77
CA GLY A 116 -12.07 6.89 16.33
C GLY A 116 -11.07 5.82 15.91
N LYS A 117 -10.14 6.16 15.01
CA LYS A 117 -9.20 5.20 14.40
C LYS A 117 -7.74 5.61 14.50
N ILE A 118 -6.87 4.60 14.59
CA ILE A 118 -5.46 4.70 14.25
C ILE A 118 -5.24 4.00 12.91
N PHE A 119 -4.52 4.65 12.01
CA PHE A 119 -4.13 4.17 10.71
C PHE A 119 -2.64 3.82 10.69
N TYR A 120 -2.31 2.72 10.03
CA TYR A 120 -0.95 2.27 9.78
C TYR A 120 -0.74 2.13 8.27
N GLU A 121 0.14 2.92 7.67
CA GLU A 121 0.66 2.64 6.33
C GLU A 121 1.89 1.76 6.48
N VAL A 122 1.79 0.52 6.01
CA VAL A 122 2.86 -0.47 6.04
C VAL A 122 3.48 -0.58 4.66
N HIS A 123 4.78 -0.35 4.55
CA HIS A 123 5.58 -0.59 3.35
C HIS A 123 6.49 -1.80 3.56
N VAL A 124 6.35 -2.85 2.76
CA VAL A 124 7.17 -4.08 2.89
C VAL A 124 8.50 -3.91 2.17
N VAL A 125 9.60 -3.83 2.94
CA VAL A 125 10.96 -3.62 2.44
C VAL A 125 11.69 -4.94 2.18
N SER A 126 11.45 -5.97 2.98
CA SER A 126 11.96 -7.32 2.72
C SER A 126 11.12 -8.41 3.39
N ILE A 127 11.18 -9.62 2.83
CA ILE A 127 10.51 -10.83 3.31
C ILE A 127 11.57 -11.93 3.38
N ALA A 128 11.73 -12.58 4.54
CA ALA A 128 12.70 -13.65 4.79
C ALA A 128 12.05 -14.85 5.49
#